data_AF-A0A4Y8LHY3-F1
#
_entry.id   AF-A0A4Y8LHY3-F1
#
_cell.length_a   1.000
_cell.length_b   1.000
_cell.length_c   1.000
_cell.angle_alpha   90.00
_cell.angle_beta   90.00
_cell.angle_gamma   90.00
#
_symmetry.space_group_name_H-M   'P 1'
#
loop_
_entity.id
_entity.type
_entity.pdbx_description
1 polymer ?
#
loop_
_entity_poly.entity_id
_entity_poly.type
_entity_poly.pdbx_seq_one_letter_code
_entity_poly.pdbx_strand_id
1 'polypeptide(L)'
;MATEGIKNIANSWKETLELYGISTSIVSVFCHQRPIVKHNLSEKNPEIGDLLIVHVYHPKKGKSKRTALLLQAKMKTLHTANVKSNDHQFLLYNNWPEFSFVKPIIKGININIVPNQAHQGAKYLLIDNKNHISSFSFTYTTAEVDNTLIPLHNLAHTMLKILLFEEGKEFIGRKQLKIKKIGQN
;
A
#
# COMPACT_ATOMS: atom_id res chain seq x y z
N MET A 1 -3.22 17.80 -13.48
CA MET A 1 -1.83 17.44 -13.11
C MET A 1 -1.68 15.97 -12.71
N ALA A 2 -2.43 15.44 -11.74
CA ALA A 2 -2.24 14.04 -11.31
C ALA A 2 -2.89 12.99 -12.26
N THR A 3 -3.99 13.34 -12.92
CA THR A 3 -4.68 12.49 -13.91
C THR A 3 -3.88 12.28 -15.18
N GLU A 4 -3.08 13.27 -15.59
CA GLU A 4 -2.30 13.19 -16.83
C GLU A 4 -1.10 12.23 -16.67
N GLY A 5 -0.44 12.23 -15.52
CA GLY A 5 0.64 11.29 -15.23
C GLY A 5 0.20 9.83 -15.33
N ILE A 6 -1.00 9.50 -14.84
CA ILE A 6 -1.52 8.12 -14.90
C ILE A 6 -1.85 7.71 -16.34
N LYS A 7 -2.41 8.62 -17.14
CA LYS A 7 -2.62 8.35 -18.58
C LYS A 7 -1.30 8.09 -19.29
N ASN A 8 -0.28 8.90 -19.01
CA ASN A 8 1.04 8.73 -19.62
C ASN A 8 1.68 7.39 -19.25
N ILE A 9 1.58 6.98 -17.98
CA ILE A 9 2.05 5.65 -17.54
C ILE A 9 1.25 4.56 -18.25
N ALA A 10 -0.09 4.67 -18.30
CA ALA A 10 -0.95 3.69 -18.96
C ALA A 10 -0.60 3.51 -20.44
N ASN A 11 -0.41 4.61 -21.17
CA ASN A 11 -0.06 4.59 -22.58
C ASN A 11 1.33 3.99 -22.80
N SER A 12 2.33 4.44 -22.05
CA SER A 12 3.70 3.93 -22.16
C SER A 12 3.79 2.43 -21.87
N TRP A 13 3.08 1.95 -20.85
CA TRP A 13 3.04 0.52 -20.51
C TRP A 13 2.31 -0.28 -21.57
N LYS A 14 1.18 0.22 -22.07
CA LYS A 14 0.42 -0.42 -23.14
C LYS A 14 1.30 -0.60 -24.38
N GLU A 15 1.92 0.48 -24.86
CA GLU A 15 2.79 0.44 -26.04
C GLU A 15 3.95 -0.55 -25.89
N THR A 16 4.56 -0.61 -24.71
CA THR A 16 5.70 -1.50 -24.44
C THR A 16 5.28 -2.97 -24.33
N LEU A 17 4.16 -3.25 -23.64
CA LEU A 17 3.77 -4.60 -23.23
C LEU A 17 2.86 -5.31 -24.23
N GLU A 18 2.11 -4.56 -25.06
CA GLU A 18 1.29 -5.14 -26.13
C GLU A 18 2.12 -5.92 -27.16
N LEU A 19 3.36 -5.48 -27.41
CA LEU A 19 4.33 -6.18 -28.26
C LEU A 19 4.62 -7.61 -27.78
N TYR A 20 4.44 -7.87 -26.48
CA TYR A 20 4.62 -9.18 -25.85
C TYR A 20 3.29 -9.91 -25.59
N GLY A 21 2.18 -9.39 -26.14
CA GLY A 21 0.85 -9.97 -25.97
C GLY A 21 0.28 -9.80 -24.55
N ILE A 22 0.77 -8.81 -23.79
CA ILE A 22 0.30 -8.46 -22.46
C ILE A 22 -0.59 -7.22 -22.57
N SER A 23 -1.87 -7.37 -22.20
CA SER A 23 -2.78 -6.24 -22.08
C SER A 23 -2.71 -5.65 -20.67
N THR A 24 -2.63 -4.32 -20.59
CA THR A 24 -2.58 -3.59 -19.32
C THR A 24 -3.72 -2.60 -19.17
N SER A 25 -4.21 -2.45 -17.94
CA SER A 25 -5.12 -1.39 -17.55
C SER A 25 -4.63 -0.76 -16.26
N ILE A 26 -4.49 0.56 -16.24
CA ILE A 26 -4.07 1.33 -15.08
C ILE A 26 -5.18 2.32 -14.75
N VAL A 27 -5.61 2.30 -13.50
CA VAL A 27 -6.63 3.20 -12.96
C VAL A 27 -6.08 3.84 -11.70
N SER A 28 -6.37 5.12 -11.52
CA SER A 28 -6.06 5.84 -10.29
C SER A 28 -7.31 6.49 -9.74
N VAL A 29 -7.43 6.48 -8.41
CA VAL A 29 -8.52 7.11 -7.68
C VAL A 29 -7.88 8.06 -6.68
N PHE A 30 -8.18 9.35 -6.83
CA PHE A 30 -7.78 10.36 -5.86
C PHE A 30 -8.87 10.50 -4.80
N CYS A 31 -8.56 10.06 -3.58
CA CYS A 31 -9.43 10.24 -2.43
C CYS A 31 -9.23 11.66 -1.88
N HIS A 32 -10.18 12.57 -2.14
CA HIS A 32 -10.16 13.92 -1.55
C HIS A 32 -10.36 13.92 -0.03
N GLN A 33 -10.89 12.83 0.53
CA GLN A 33 -11.10 12.67 1.96
C GLN A 33 -9.96 11.88 2.58
N ARG A 34 -9.59 12.25 3.81
CA ARG A 34 -8.67 11.52 4.69
C ARG A 34 -9.38 10.30 5.26
N PRO A 35 -9.01 9.07 4.87
CA PRO A 35 -9.62 7.85 5.40
C PRO A 35 -9.12 7.58 6.82
N ILE A 36 -9.93 7.87 7.82
CA ILE A 36 -9.59 7.75 9.24
C ILE A 36 -10.24 6.49 9.82
N VAL A 37 -9.47 5.73 10.60
CA VAL A 37 -9.91 4.47 11.22
C VAL A 37 -9.82 4.54 12.75
N LYS A 38 -10.73 3.81 13.41
CA LYS A 38 -10.73 3.63 14.87
C LYS A 38 -10.40 2.18 15.20
N HIS A 39 -9.48 2.00 16.15
CA HIS A 39 -9.08 0.72 16.73
C HIS A 39 -8.90 0.86 18.26
N ASN A 40 -8.64 -0.25 18.96
CA ASN A 40 -8.60 -0.32 20.42
C ASN A 40 -7.22 -0.03 21.05
N LEU A 41 -6.18 0.22 20.25
CA LEU A 41 -4.80 0.38 20.75
C LEU A 41 -4.40 1.83 21.01
N SER A 42 -5.22 2.80 20.59
CA SER A 42 -4.94 4.24 20.70
C SER A 42 -6.25 5.00 20.86
N GLU A 43 -6.22 6.07 21.66
CA GLU A 43 -7.35 7.01 21.77
C GLU A 43 -7.49 7.91 20.54
N LYS A 44 -6.39 8.13 19.81
CA LYS A 44 -6.37 8.88 18.54
C LYS A 44 -6.63 7.93 17.38
N ASN A 45 -7.44 8.41 16.44
CA ASN A 45 -7.79 7.69 15.22
C ASN A 45 -6.79 8.05 14.09
N PRO A 46 -5.93 7.12 13.65
CA PRO A 46 -5.00 7.35 12.54
C PRO A 46 -5.69 7.33 11.17
N GLU A 47 -5.00 7.83 10.16
CA GLU A 47 -5.34 7.51 8.78
C GLU A 47 -4.91 6.08 8.44
N ILE A 48 -5.65 5.42 7.57
CA ILE A 48 -5.29 4.06 7.15
C ILE A 48 -4.02 4.04 6.29
N GLY A 49 -3.76 5.10 5.52
CA GLY A 49 -2.62 5.22 4.60
C GLY A 49 -2.81 6.38 3.61
N ASP A 50 -1.74 6.78 2.93
CA ASP A 50 -1.73 7.87 1.94
C ASP A 50 -1.79 7.37 0.49
N LEU A 51 -1.18 6.21 0.19
CA LEU A 51 -1.15 5.63 -1.16
C LEU A 51 -1.39 4.12 -1.10
N LEU A 52 -2.44 3.67 -1.78
CA LEU A 52 -2.73 2.25 -1.97
C LEU A 52 -2.40 1.84 -3.41
N ILE A 53 -1.54 0.84 -3.55
CA ILE A 53 -1.15 0.26 -4.83
C ILE A 53 -1.72 -1.15 -4.89
N VAL A 54 -2.47 -1.44 -5.95
CA VAL A 54 -3.08 -2.75 -6.15
C VAL A 54 -2.62 -3.30 -7.49
N HIS A 55 -2.04 -4.49 -7.48
CA HIS A 55 -1.66 -5.21 -8.68
C HIS A 55 -2.51 -6.48 -8.80
N VAL A 56 -3.14 -6.65 -9.96
CA VAL A 56 -3.95 -7.82 -10.31
C VAL A 56 -3.42 -8.38 -11.62
N TYR A 57 -2.99 -9.64 -11.59
CA TYR A 57 -2.53 -10.37 -12.76
C TYR A 57 -3.53 -11.46 -13.15
N HIS A 58 -3.95 -11.42 -14.41
CA HIS A 58 -4.86 -12.40 -15.01
C HIS A 58 -4.11 -13.24 -16.05
N PRO A 59 -3.67 -14.47 -15.71
CA PRO A 59 -3.03 -15.34 -16.67
C PRO A 59 -4.04 -15.87 -17.70
N LYS A 60 -3.57 -16.26 -18.89
CA LYS A 60 -4.41 -16.94 -19.91
C LYS A 60 -5.02 -18.24 -19.41
N LYS A 61 -4.31 -18.96 -18.52
CA LYS A 61 -4.76 -20.19 -17.85
C LYS A 61 -4.41 -20.11 -16.36
N GLY A 62 -5.29 -20.64 -15.51
CA GLY A 62 -5.07 -20.70 -14.07
C GLY A 62 -5.72 -19.56 -13.29
N LYS A 63 -5.35 -19.43 -12.00
CA LYS A 63 -5.96 -18.48 -11.07
C LYS A 63 -5.26 -17.12 -11.16
N SER A 64 -6.05 -16.05 -11.08
CA SER A 64 -5.52 -14.68 -11.02
C SER A 64 -4.80 -14.44 -9.69
N LYS A 65 -3.66 -13.76 -9.74
CA LYS A 65 -2.88 -13.35 -8.57
C LYS A 65 -3.18 -11.88 -8.25
N ARG A 66 -3.15 -11.52 -6.97
CA ARG A 66 -3.44 -10.17 -6.50
C ARG A 66 -2.58 -9.84 -5.30
N THR A 67 -1.97 -8.66 -5.31
CA THR A 67 -1.23 -8.12 -4.16
C THR A 67 -1.57 -6.64 -3.99
N ALA A 68 -1.55 -6.18 -2.75
CA ALA A 68 -1.73 -4.77 -2.42
C ALA A 68 -0.63 -4.28 -1.49
N LEU A 69 -0.17 -3.05 -1.70
CA LEU A 69 0.73 -2.34 -0.79
C LEU A 69 0.08 -1.03 -0.39
N LEU A 70 -0.04 -0.81 0.92
CA LEU A 70 -0.48 0.43 1.52
C LEU A 70 0.71 1.19 2.09
N LEU A 71 0.87 2.44 1.67
CA LEU A 71 1.97 3.31 2.02
C LEU A 71 1.48 4.49 2.86
N GLN A 72 2.11 4.70 4.01
CA GLN A 72 1.94 5.90 4.83
C GLN A 72 3.12 6.83 4.61
N ALA A 73 2.89 8.03 4.09
CA ALA A 73 3.91 9.02 3.86
C ALA A 73 4.48 9.57 5.17
N LYS A 74 5.80 9.74 5.23
CA LYS A 74 6.51 10.35 6.34
C LYS A 74 7.69 11.16 5.81
N MET A 75 7.75 12.43 6.18
CA MET A 75 8.91 13.27 5.87
C MET A 75 10.11 12.79 6.68
N LYS A 76 11.25 12.54 6.03
CA LYS A 76 12.52 12.30 6.72
C LYS A 76 13.27 13.62 6.87
N THR A 77 13.82 13.88 8.05
CA THR A 77 14.60 15.10 8.33
C THR A 77 16.10 14.88 8.09
N LEU A 78 16.54 13.62 8.11
CA LEU A 78 17.89 13.12 7.88
C LEU A 78 17.80 11.82 7.05
N HIS A 79 18.77 10.91 7.18
CA HIS A 79 18.77 9.61 6.49
C HIS A 79 17.69 8.64 6.98
N THR A 80 17.18 8.79 8.21
CA THR A 80 16.12 7.96 8.80
C THR A 80 14.97 8.82 9.33
N ALA A 81 13.87 8.18 9.74
CA ALA A 81 12.79 8.83 10.47
C ALA A 81 12.42 8.04 11.73
N ASN A 82 12.27 8.73 12.86
CA ASN A 82 11.89 8.09 14.12
C ASN A 82 10.37 8.16 14.32
N VAL A 83 9.79 7.05 14.80
CA VAL A 83 8.39 6.95 15.16
C VAL A 83 8.28 6.40 16.58
N LYS A 84 7.54 7.11 17.43
CA LYS A 84 7.34 6.68 18.82
C LYS A 84 6.52 5.40 18.85
N SER A 85 6.84 4.49 19.76
CA SER A 85 6.12 3.21 19.92
C SER A 85 4.66 3.38 20.31
N ASN A 86 4.31 4.49 20.97
CA ASN A 86 2.95 4.87 21.31
C ASN A 86 2.27 5.77 20.27
N ASP A 87 2.90 5.98 19.11
CA ASP A 87 2.27 6.73 18.03
C ASP A 87 1.13 5.91 17.43
N HIS A 88 -0.05 6.52 17.36
CA HIS A 88 -1.26 5.92 16.78
C HIS A 88 -1.07 5.34 15.38
N GLN A 89 -0.28 5.97 14.50
CA GLN A 89 -0.01 5.43 13.16
C GLN A 89 0.88 4.20 13.23
N PHE A 90 1.91 4.22 14.08
CA PHE A 90 2.76 3.06 14.34
C PHE A 90 1.96 1.88 14.90
N LEU A 91 1.11 2.13 15.90
CA LEU A 91 0.29 1.09 16.52
C LEU A 91 -0.65 0.41 15.51
N LEU A 92 -1.23 1.15 14.56
CA LEU A 92 -2.02 0.58 13.48
C LEU A 92 -1.16 -0.33 12.58
N TYR A 93 -0.03 0.17 12.08
CA TYR A 93 0.80 -0.54 11.11
C TYR A 93 1.56 -1.73 11.71
N ASN A 94 1.91 -1.64 13.00
CA ASN A 94 2.64 -2.69 13.71
C ASN A 94 1.75 -3.85 14.13
N ASN A 95 0.47 -3.58 14.44
CA ASN A 95 -0.41 -4.58 15.05
C ASN A 95 -1.59 -4.97 14.15
N TRP A 96 -1.91 -4.20 13.11
CA TRP A 96 -3.07 -4.41 12.24
C TRP A 96 -4.33 -4.89 13.01
N PRO A 97 -4.72 -4.19 14.10
CA PRO A 97 -5.87 -4.60 14.90
C PRO A 97 -7.15 -4.53 14.07
N GLU A 98 -8.22 -5.15 14.54
CA GLU A 98 -9.53 -4.92 13.95
C GLU A 98 -9.89 -3.42 14.04
N PHE A 99 -10.40 -2.84 12.94
CA PHE A 99 -10.72 -1.43 12.86
C PHE A 99 -11.94 -1.13 12.00
N SER A 100 -12.56 0.02 12.28
CA SER A 100 -13.69 0.57 11.52
C SER A 100 -13.37 1.95 10.98
N PHE A 101 -13.98 2.32 9.85
CA PHE A 101 -13.83 3.67 9.30
C PHE A 101 -14.71 4.66 10.06
N VAL A 102 -14.09 5.68 10.66
CA VAL A 102 -14.78 6.84 11.22
C VAL A 102 -14.91 7.96 10.20
N LYS A 103 -14.05 7.99 9.18
CA LYS A 103 -14.14 8.88 8.03
C LYS A 103 -13.63 8.18 6.76
N PRO A 104 -14.39 8.12 5.67
CA PRO A 104 -15.84 8.30 5.65
C PRO A 104 -16.51 7.27 6.59
N ILE A 105 -17.68 7.57 7.15
CA ILE A 105 -18.41 6.59 7.96
C ILE A 105 -18.95 5.51 7.02
N ILE A 106 -18.42 4.29 7.13
CA ILE A 106 -18.90 3.15 6.35
C ILE A 106 -19.58 2.15 7.30
N LYS A 107 -20.91 2.16 7.34
CA LYS A 107 -21.69 1.30 8.23
C LYS A 107 -21.55 -0.17 7.85
N GLY A 108 -21.48 -1.05 8.84
CA GLY A 108 -21.45 -2.50 8.65
C GLY A 108 -20.13 -3.06 8.11
N ILE A 109 -19.07 -2.24 8.04
CA ILE A 109 -17.73 -2.70 7.67
C ILE A 109 -16.84 -2.65 8.90
N ASN A 110 -16.50 -3.82 9.42
CA ASN A 110 -15.37 -4.00 10.32
C ASN A 110 -14.26 -4.73 9.55
N ILE A 111 -13.06 -4.16 9.55
CA ILE A 111 -11.91 -4.72 8.81
C ILE A 111 -11.01 -5.43 9.80
N ASN A 112 -10.77 -6.71 9.54
CA ASN A 112 -9.83 -7.53 10.29
C ASN A 112 -8.85 -8.18 9.30
N ILE A 113 -7.58 -7.80 9.39
CA ILE A 113 -6.52 -8.22 8.46
C ILE A 113 -5.62 -9.20 9.19
N VAL A 114 -5.71 -10.48 8.81
CA VAL A 114 -4.97 -11.57 9.44
C VAL A 114 -3.67 -11.87 8.68
N PRO A 115 -2.53 -12.14 9.35
CA PRO A 115 -2.35 -12.03 10.80
C PRO A 115 -2.31 -10.56 11.27
N ASN A 116 -2.76 -10.33 12.50
CA ASN A 116 -2.82 -9.01 13.15
C ASN A 116 -1.43 -8.62 13.66
N GLN A 117 -0.54 -8.33 12.73
CA GLN A 117 0.85 -7.95 12.97
C GLN A 117 1.40 -7.20 11.75
N ALA A 118 2.55 -6.57 11.92
CA ALA A 118 3.31 -5.94 10.84
C ALA A 118 3.51 -6.93 9.68
N HIS A 119 3.35 -6.44 8.45
CA HIS A 119 3.44 -7.26 7.25
C HIS A 119 3.83 -6.44 6.03
N GLN A 120 4.35 -7.11 5.00
CA GLN A 120 4.87 -6.46 3.79
C GLN A 120 3.83 -5.72 2.94
N GLY A 121 2.53 -5.89 3.21
CA GLY A 121 1.45 -5.10 2.60
C GLY A 121 1.27 -3.68 3.15
N ALA A 122 2.07 -3.28 4.14
CA ALA A 122 1.92 -2.03 4.86
C ALA A 122 3.28 -1.45 5.21
N LYS A 123 3.65 -0.31 4.61
CA LYS A 123 4.98 0.28 4.78
C LYS A 123 4.93 1.79 4.90
N TYR A 124 6.01 2.38 5.38
CA TYR A 124 6.19 3.82 5.32
C TYR A 124 6.82 4.23 3.99
N LEU A 125 6.30 5.30 3.40
CA LEU A 125 6.90 6.02 2.28
C LEU A 125 7.67 7.22 2.82
N LEU A 126 8.98 7.09 2.91
CA LEU A 126 9.87 8.16 3.35
C LEU A 126 10.12 9.13 2.19
N ILE A 127 9.80 10.41 2.44
CA ILE A 127 9.95 11.50 1.48
C ILE A 127 11.11 12.40 1.91
N ASP A 128 12.11 12.53 1.03
CA ASP A 128 13.21 13.48 1.14
C ASP A 128 12.85 14.78 0.40
N ASN A 129 12.58 15.86 1.13
CA ASN A 129 12.35 17.17 0.52
C ASN A 129 13.57 18.09 0.56
N LYS A 130 14.70 17.64 1.13
CA LYS A 130 15.87 18.50 1.34
C LYS A 130 16.92 18.38 0.25
N ASN A 131 16.68 17.57 -0.79
CA ASN A 131 17.69 17.27 -1.82
C ASN A 131 19.05 17.06 -1.15
N HIS A 132 19.15 16.16 -0.16
CA HIS A 132 20.46 15.71 0.30
C HIS A 132 21.09 14.96 -0.88
N ILE A 133 21.74 15.72 -1.78
CA ILE A 133 22.43 15.27 -2.98
C ILE A 133 23.67 14.52 -2.50
N SER A 134 23.45 13.31 -2.02
CA SER A 134 24.41 12.23 -2.16
C SER A 134 23.99 11.44 -3.39
N SER A 135 24.94 10.86 -4.11
CA SER A 135 24.74 10.15 -5.38
C SER A 135 23.77 8.95 -5.31
N PHE A 136 23.21 8.66 -4.13
CA PHE A 136 22.29 7.56 -3.85
C PHE A 136 20.98 8.01 -3.17
N SER A 137 20.73 9.33 -3.02
CA SER A 137 19.48 9.78 -2.39
C SER A 137 18.32 9.72 -3.36
N PHE A 138 17.36 8.85 -3.05
CA PHE A 138 16.07 8.82 -3.73
C PHE A 138 15.07 9.69 -2.98
N THR A 139 14.33 10.53 -3.71
CA THR A 139 13.26 11.38 -3.15
C THR A 139 12.21 10.54 -2.40
N TYR A 140 11.95 9.34 -2.90
CA TYR A 140 10.93 8.42 -2.37
C TYR A 140 11.56 7.07 -2.09
N THR A 141 11.54 6.67 -0.81
CA THR A 141 12.03 5.36 -0.35
C THR A 141 11.01 4.69 0.55
N THR A 142 11.03 3.37 0.61
CA THR A 142 10.16 2.59 1.48
C THR A 142 10.92 2.09 2.70
N ALA A 143 10.22 1.98 3.82
CA ALA A 143 10.73 1.43 5.06
C ALA A 143 9.70 0.49 5.69
N GLU A 144 10.19 -0.60 6.30
CA GLU A 144 9.33 -1.46 7.13
C GLU A 144 8.87 -0.71 8.39
N VAL A 145 7.86 -1.28 9.03
CA VAL A 145 7.33 -0.75 10.28
C VAL A 145 8.33 -1.03 11.40
N ASP A 146 8.94 0.03 11.92
CA ASP A 146 9.87 0.00 13.04
C ASP A 146 9.85 1.38 13.75
N ASN A 147 10.36 1.44 14.97
CA ASN A 147 10.59 2.69 15.70
C ASN A 147 11.62 3.58 14.99
N THR A 148 12.57 2.97 14.30
CA THR A 148 13.51 3.69 13.43
C THR A 148 13.29 3.26 11.99
N LEU A 149 12.68 4.13 11.19
CA LEU A 149 12.41 3.87 9.78
C LEU A 149 13.68 4.04 8.98
N ILE A 150 14.24 2.92 8.55
CA ILE A 150 15.44 2.84 7.70
C ILE A 150 14.99 2.68 6.25
N PRO A 151 15.42 3.58 5.33
CA PRO A 151 15.16 3.40 3.90
C PRO A 151 15.73 2.08 3.38
N LEU A 152 14.92 1.25 2.72
CA LEU A 152 15.33 -0.03 2.15
C LEU A 152 15.45 0.00 0.64
N HIS A 153 14.39 0.42 -0.03
CA HIS A 153 14.31 0.47 -1.48
C HIS A 153 13.76 1.81 -1.94
N ASN A 154 14.14 2.26 -3.12
CA ASN A 154 13.40 3.36 -3.76
C ASN A 154 12.00 2.89 -4.19
N LEU A 155 11.10 3.84 -4.41
CA LEU A 155 9.72 3.53 -4.76
C LEU A 155 9.61 2.74 -6.09
N ALA A 156 10.45 3.03 -7.09
CA ALA A 156 10.43 2.32 -8.37
C ALA A 156 10.82 0.83 -8.24
N HIS A 157 11.83 0.53 -7.41
CA HIS A 157 12.22 -0.84 -7.11
C HIS A 157 11.12 -1.57 -6.33
N THR A 158 10.48 -0.88 -5.38
CA THR A 158 9.31 -1.43 -4.67
C THR A 158 8.16 -1.73 -5.64
N MET A 159 7.91 -0.85 -6.61
CA MET A 159 6.92 -1.09 -7.67
C MET A 159 7.23 -2.34 -8.48
N LEU A 160 8.50 -2.55 -8.86
CA LEU A 160 8.92 -3.77 -9.56
C LEU A 160 8.62 -5.02 -8.73
N LYS A 161 8.96 -5.02 -7.44
CA LYS A 161 8.69 -6.16 -6.55
C LYS A 161 7.19 -6.45 -6.39
N ILE A 162 6.33 -5.43 -6.35
CA ILE A 162 4.87 -5.61 -6.40
C ILE A 162 4.43 -6.28 -7.71
N LEU A 163 4.98 -5.86 -8.85
CA LEU A 163 4.66 -6.46 -10.15
C LEU A 163 5.08 -7.93 -10.21
N LEU A 164 6.18 -8.29 -9.55
CA LEU A 164 6.68 -9.66 -9.46
C LEU A 164 6.00 -10.49 -8.36
N PHE A 165 5.09 -9.91 -7.57
CA PHE A 165 4.47 -10.54 -6.39
C PHE A 165 5.49 -10.91 -5.29
N GLU A 166 6.61 -10.20 -5.23
CA GLU A 166 7.64 -10.34 -4.18
C GLU A 166 7.40 -9.39 -3.00
N GLU A 167 6.43 -8.48 -3.13
CA GLU A 167 6.09 -7.47 -2.12
C GLU A 167 4.59 -7.17 -2.10
N GLY A 168 4.13 -6.62 -0.98
CA GLY A 168 2.72 -6.39 -0.69
C GLY A 168 2.09 -7.52 0.12
N LYS A 169 0.77 -7.48 0.26
CA LYS A 169 -0.04 -8.54 0.88
C LYS A 169 -0.99 -9.11 -0.15
N GLU A 170 -0.93 -10.44 -0.31
CA GLU A 170 -1.87 -11.14 -1.17
C GLU A 170 -3.31 -11.05 -0.65
N PHE A 171 -4.26 -10.94 -1.58
CA PHE A 171 -5.68 -10.95 -1.23
C PHE A 171 -6.53 -11.66 -2.28
N ILE A 172 -7.71 -12.12 -1.87
CA ILE A 172 -8.64 -12.81 -2.74
C ILE A 172 -9.78 -11.89 -3.20
N GLY A 173 -10.24 -12.10 -4.43
CA GLY A 173 -11.34 -11.32 -4.99
C GLY A 173 -12.69 -11.67 -4.33
N ARG A 174 -13.64 -10.71 -4.35
CA ARG A 174 -14.99 -10.87 -3.75
C ARG A 174 -15.73 -12.14 -4.19
N LYS A 175 -15.62 -12.55 -5.45
CA LYS A 175 -16.26 -13.79 -5.96
C LYS A 175 -15.69 -15.04 -5.28
N GLN A 176 -14.38 -15.09 -5.07
CA GLN A 176 -13.71 -16.23 -4.47
C GLN A 176 -13.93 -16.30 -2.95
N LEU A 177 -14.10 -15.15 -2.29
CA LEU A 177 -14.55 -15.06 -0.90
C LEU A 177 -15.92 -15.71 -0.70
N LYS A 178 -16.88 -15.48 -1.62
CA LYS A 178 -18.21 -16.10 -1.55
C LYS A 178 -18.14 -17.62 -1.67
N ILE A 179 -17.31 -18.15 -2.57
CA ILE A 179 -17.14 -19.60 -2.75
C ILE A 179 -16.54 -20.26 -1.49
N LYS A 180 -15.52 -19.64 -0.88
CA LYS A 180 -14.95 -20.15 0.38
C LYS A 180 -15.97 -20.20 1.52
N LYS A 181 -16.85 -19.20 1.63
CA LYS A 181 -17.91 -19.18 2.65
C LYS A 181 -18.98 -20.24 2.44
N ILE A 182 -19.26 -20.65 1.20
CA ILE A 182 -20.24 -21.69 0.90
C ILE A 182 -19.68 -23.09 1.19
N GLY A 183 -18.37 -23.31 0.98
CA GLY A 183 -17.72 -24.61 1.26
C GLY A 183 -17.30 -24.84 2.72
N GLN A 184 -17.73 -23.98 3.65
CA GLN A 184 -17.47 -24.10 5.09
C GLN A 184 -18.76 -24.22 5.92
N ASN A 185 -19.91 -24.41 5.27
CA ASN A 185 -21.20 -24.71 5.90
C ASN A 185 -21.57 -26.17 5.68
#